data_AF-A0AA48RFD5-F1
#
_entry.id   AF-A0AA48RFD5-F1
#
_cell.length_a   1.000
_cell.length_b   1.000
_cell.length_c   1.000
_cell.angle_alpha   90.00
_cell.angle_beta   90.00
_cell.angle_gamma   90.00
#
_symmetry.space_group_name_H-M   'P 1'
#
loop_
_entity.id
_entity.type
_entity.pdbx_description
1 polymer ?
#
loop_
_entity_poly.entity_id
_entity_poly.type
_entity_poly.pdbx_seq_one_letter_code
_entity_poly.pdbx_strand_id
1 'polypeptide(L)'
;MGQEADIPQGGVTLLRNCEPGRLSSPRARSVIGLVLPPDTLLKSGAIPDRLLAQRWADTPTLKLLRSYLACIARIEPSPDVAAAAGRHICELTRLAAQESEGQSEKQDLWQIRLAVALQTINQRYDDPYLNERSVAAEQGVSTRYLQKIFERAGLKFTDRLHEVRLAAVHRNLLDERSSDKTILRMAMDAGYRDISSFNRFFLRVYGDTPSQIRKRGPLNH
;
A
#
# COMPACT_ATOMS: atom_id res chain seq x y z
N MET A 1 19.93 -13.03 18.69
CA MET A 1 19.66 -11.78 17.93
C MET A 1 18.32 -11.26 18.42
N GLY A 2 18.28 -10.08 19.04
CA GLY A 2 17.02 -9.46 19.47
C GLY A 2 16.25 -8.93 18.26
N GLN A 3 14.94 -9.14 18.24
CA GLN A 3 14.05 -8.58 17.25
C GLN A 3 13.39 -7.32 17.82
N GLU A 4 13.47 -6.21 17.09
CA GLU A 4 12.84 -4.94 17.46
C GLU A 4 11.66 -4.68 16.52
N ALA A 5 10.52 -4.27 17.06
CA ALA A 5 9.31 -4.02 16.29
C ALA A 5 8.54 -2.83 16.84
N ASP A 6 8.22 -1.87 15.96
CA ASP A 6 7.46 -0.68 16.32
C ASP A 6 5.96 -0.96 16.30
N ILE A 7 5.28 -0.63 17.42
CA ILE A 7 3.83 -0.78 17.56
C ILE A 7 3.17 0.57 17.21
N PRO A 8 2.47 0.69 16.06
CA PRO A 8 1.75 1.91 15.73
C PRO A 8 0.57 2.11 16.69
N GLN A 9 0.02 3.32 16.75
CA GLN A 9 -1.18 3.59 17.55
C GLN A 9 -2.32 2.68 17.11
N GLY A 10 -2.94 1.98 18.07
CA GLY A 10 -3.96 0.97 17.77
C GLY A 10 -3.40 -0.29 17.07
N GLY A 11 -2.09 -0.51 17.12
CA GLY A 11 -1.51 -1.81 16.78
C GLY A 11 -1.84 -2.87 17.85
N VAL A 12 -1.85 -4.12 17.44
CA VAL A 12 -1.81 -5.29 18.33
C VAL A 12 -0.44 -5.94 18.13
N THR A 13 0.08 -6.60 19.15
CA THR A 13 1.34 -7.34 19.03
C THR A 13 1.19 -8.63 19.79
N LEU A 14 1.46 -9.74 19.11
CA LEU A 14 1.49 -11.06 19.70
C LEU A 14 2.93 -11.37 20.08
N LEU A 15 3.14 -11.72 21.35
CA LEU A 15 4.43 -12.14 21.87
C LEU A 15 4.28 -13.55 22.41
N ARG A 16 5.23 -14.43 22.09
CA ARG A 16 5.36 -15.72 22.76
C ARG A 16 5.91 -15.44 24.16
N ASN A 17 5.17 -15.80 25.20
CA ASN A 17 5.53 -15.53 26.60
C ASN A 17 6.76 -16.33 27.10
N CYS A 18 7.45 -17.08 26.23
CA CYS A 18 8.62 -17.89 26.56
C CYS A 18 9.96 -17.23 26.20
N GLU A 19 9.96 -16.04 25.58
CA GLU A 19 11.19 -15.34 25.19
C GLU A 19 11.36 -14.04 26.01
N PRO A 20 12.55 -13.77 26.58
CA PRO A 20 12.80 -12.52 27.27
C PRO A 20 12.73 -11.35 26.28
N GLY A 21 11.77 -10.45 26.51
CA GLY A 21 11.55 -9.25 25.70
C GLY A 21 11.53 -7.98 26.54
N ARG A 22 11.88 -6.85 25.93
CA ARG A 22 11.72 -5.52 26.52
C ARG A 22 10.73 -4.73 25.67
N LEU A 23 9.69 -4.20 26.31
CA LEU A 23 8.77 -3.24 25.69
C LEU A 23 9.12 -1.85 26.21
N SER A 24 9.36 -0.90 25.31
CA SER A 24 9.59 0.50 25.66
C SER A 24 8.62 1.38 24.87
N SER A 25 8.11 2.43 25.50
CA SER A 25 7.22 3.40 24.85
C SER A 25 7.75 4.80 25.11
N PRO A 26 8.06 5.60 24.07
CA PRO A 26 8.61 6.95 24.23
C PRO A 26 7.59 7.98 24.75
N ARG A 27 6.30 7.63 24.81
CA ARG A 27 5.23 8.47 25.39
C ARG A 27 4.34 7.64 26.31
N ALA A 28 3.69 8.29 27.27
CA ALA A 28 2.65 7.69 28.08
C ALA A 28 1.52 7.18 27.17
N ARG A 29 1.41 5.86 27.05
CA ARG A 29 0.36 5.15 26.32
C ARG A 29 -0.24 4.12 27.26
N SER A 30 -1.56 3.95 27.23
CA SER A 30 -2.21 2.82 27.90
C SER A 30 -1.98 1.55 27.09
N VAL A 31 -1.27 0.58 27.66
CA VAL A 31 -1.08 -0.75 27.08
C VAL A 31 -1.90 -1.74 27.90
N ILE A 32 -2.72 -2.55 27.22
CA ILE A 32 -3.43 -3.67 27.85
C ILE A 32 -2.67 -4.94 27.49
N GLY A 33 -2.07 -5.59 28.48
CA GLY A 33 -1.46 -6.90 28.34
C GLY A 33 -2.52 -7.99 28.46
N LEU A 34 -2.57 -8.90 27.50
CA LEU A 34 -3.43 -10.07 27.52
C LEU A 34 -2.58 -11.33 27.45
N VAL A 35 -2.77 -12.22 28.42
CA VAL A 35 -2.21 -13.58 28.39
C VAL A 35 -3.36 -14.52 28.06
N LEU A 36 -3.22 -15.24 26.95
CA LEU A 36 -4.26 -16.12 26.44
C LEU A 36 -3.78 -17.57 26.45
N PRO A 37 -4.70 -18.53 26.64
CA PRO A 37 -4.42 -19.94 26.37
C PRO A 37 -3.91 -20.12 24.93
N PRO A 38 -2.87 -20.96 24.71
CA PRO A 38 -2.22 -21.09 23.41
C PRO A 38 -3.16 -21.54 22.29
N ASP A 39 -4.22 -22.28 22.60
CA ASP A 39 -5.23 -22.77 21.66
C ASP A 39 -6.19 -21.69 21.13
N THR A 40 -6.24 -20.52 21.77
CA THR A 40 -7.11 -19.39 21.37
C THR A 40 -6.82 -18.93 19.94
N LEU A 41 -5.54 -18.91 19.54
CA LEU A 41 -5.10 -18.41 18.23
C LEU A 41 -4.67 -19.53 17.27
N LEU A 42 -4.38 -20.74 17.79
CA LEU A 42 -3.98 -21.88 16.96
C LEU A 42 -5.08 -22.29 15.98
N LYS A 43 -6.34 -22.17 16.38
CA LYS A 43 -7.51 -22.51 15.54
C LYS A 43 -7.86 -21.43 14.51
N SER A 44 -7.27 -20.24 14.60
CA SER A 44 -7.54 -19.16 13.65
C SER A 44 -6.60 -19.14 12.45
N GLY A 45 -5.51 -19.92 12.41
CA GLY A 45 -4.47 -19.77 11.36
C GLY A 45 -3.56 -18.55 11.58
N ALA A 46 -4.01 -17.58 12.37
CA ALA A 46 -3.36 -16.32 12.71
C ALA A 46 -2.16 -16.39 13.67
N ILE A 47 -1.46 -17.51 13.73
CA ILE A 47 -0.15 -17.57 14.40
C ILE A 47 0.91 -17.66 13.30
N PRO A 48 1.54 -16.54 12.91
CA PRO A 48 2.71 -16.60 12.05
C PRO A 48 3.82 -17.40 12.75
N ASP A 49 4.56 -18.21 12.00
CA ASP A 49 5.76 -18.90 12.47
C ASP A 49 6.85 -17.93 12.99
N ARG A 50 6.73 -16.63 12.67
CA ARG A 50 7.53 -15.53 13.22
C ARG A 50 6.63 -14.53 13.95
N LEU A 51 6.68 -14.54 15.28
CA LEU A 51 5.96 -13.61 16.16
C LEU A 51 6.67 -12.25 16.25
N LEU A 52 6.73 -11.57 15.12
CA LEU A 52 7.06 -10.15 15.04
C LEU A 52 5.76 -9.35 15.03
N ALA A 53 5.76 -8.17 15.66
CA ALA A 53 4.58 -7.32 15.82
C ALA A 53 3.75 -7.22 14.52
N GLN A 54 2.62 -7.93 14.48
CA GLN A 54 1.72 -7.87 13.35
C GLN A 54 0.69 -6.78 13.59
N ARG A 55 0.65 -5.80 12.70
CA ARG A 55 -0.39 -4.77 12.74
C ARG A 55 -1.73 -5.43 12.40
N TRP A 56 -2.55 -5.67 13.41
CA TRP A 56 -3.95 -6.01 13.18
C TRP A 56 -4.70 -4.81 12.60
N ALA A 57 -5.58 -5.05 11.64
CA ALA A 57 -6.44 -4.03 11.09
C ALA A 57 -7.44 -3.53 12.15
N ASP A 58 -7.88 -2.26 12.06
CA ASP A 58 -8.78 -1.65 13.04
C ASP A 58 -10.25 -2.08 12.79
N THR A 59 -10.53 -3.36 13.02
CA THR A 59 -11.83 -3.98 12.74
C THR A 59 -12.87 -3.66 13.82
N PRO A 60 -14.19 -3.77 13.52
CA PRO A 60 -15.24 -3.61 14.53
C PRO A 60 -15.05 -4.55 15.73
N THR A 61 -14.62 -5.79 15.48
CA THR A 61 -14.38 -6.79 16.52
C THR A 61 -13.18 -6.42 17.39
N LEU A 62 -12.11 -5.88 16.80
CA LEU A 62 -10.97 -5.37 17.58
C LEU A 62 -11.35 -4.16 18.45
N LYS A 63 -12.24 -3.28 17.97
CA LYS A 63 -12.79 -2.16 18.77
C LYS A 63 -13.63 -2.68 19.92
N LEU A 64 -14.48 -3.67 19.68
CA LEU A 64 -15.29 -4.30 20.71
C LEU A 64 -14.42 -4.95 21.79
N LEU A 65 -13.38 -5.70 21.40
CA LEU A 65 -12.40 -6.29 22.32
C LEU A 65 -11.76 -5.21 23.20
N ARG A 66 -11.27 -4.10 22.61
CA ARG A 66 -10.66 -2.99 23.37
C ARG A 66 -11.62 -2.38 24.38
N SER A 67 -12.86 -2.10 23.95
CA SER A 67 -13.88 -1.56 24.84
C SER A 67 -14.21 -2.52 25.98
N TYR A 68 -14.31 -3.82 25.67
CA TYR A 68 -14.57 -4.86 26.67
C TYR A 68 -13.45 -4.95 27.72
N LEU A 69 -12.19 -4.93 27.28
CA LEU A 69 -11.03 -4.92 28.15
C LEU A 69 -10.94 -3.66 29.01
N ALA A 70 -11.28 -2.50 28.45
CA ALA A 70 -11.32 -1.25 29.19
C ALA A 70 -12.42 -1.26 30.27
N CYS A 71 -13.55 -1.91 30.01
CA CYS A 71 -14.63 -2.08 31.00
C CYS A 71 -14.24 -3.05 32.11
N ILE A 72 -13.72 -4.24 31.77
CA ILE A 72 -13.37 -5.24 32.78
C ILE A 72 -12.22 -4.77 33.68
N ALA A 73 -11.29 -3.97 33.16
CA ALA A 73 -10.18 -3.40 33.93
C ALA A 73 -10.62 -2.33 34.96
N ARG A 74 -11.88 -1.88 34.92
CA ARG A 74 -12.44 -0.86 35.83
C ARG A 74 -13.28 -1.45 36.95
N ILE A 75 -13.46 -2.77 36.97
CA ILE A 75 -14.29 -3.44 37.97
C ILE A 75 -13.47 -4.52 38.69
N GLU A 76 -13.95 -4.92 39.86
CA GLU A 76 -13.52 -6.15 40.52
C GLU A 76 -14.57 -7.25 40.23
N PRO A 77 -14.34 -8.10 39.21
CA PRO A 77 -15.32 -9.10 38.83
C PRO A 77 -15.39 -10.22 39.85
N SER A 78 -16.61 -10.71 40.13
CA SER A 78 -16.76 -11.98 40.84
C SER A 78 -16.14 -13.13 40.04
N PRO A 79 -15.85 -14.29 40.67
CA PRO A 79 -15.27 -15.44 39.97
C PRO A 79 -16.06 -15.87 38.72
N ASP A 80 -17.40 -15.85 38.79
CA ASP A 80 -18.27 -16.21 37.66
C ASP A 80 -18.17 -15.19 36.51
N VAL A 81 -18.15 -13.89 36.85
CA VAL A 81 -17.99 -12.82 35.88
C VAL A 81 -16.61 -12.87 35.23
N ALA A 82 -15.56 -13.15 36.01
CA ALA A 82 -14.20 -13.30 35.51
C ALA A 82 -14.09 -14.48 34.54
N ALA A 83 -14.69 -15.64 34.88
CA ALA A 83 -14.72 -16.81 34.01
C ALA A 83 -15.49 -16.54 32.70
N ALA A 84 -16.63 -15.84 32.77
CA ALA A 84 -17.38 -15.43 31.58
C ALA A 84 -16.60 -14.44 30.73
N ALA A 85 -15.98 -13.44 31.35
CA ALA A 85 -15.15 -12.45 30.67
C ALA A 85 -13.96 -13.10 29.95
N GLY A 86 -13.29 -14.06 30.58
CA GLY A 86 -12.21 -14.83 29.97
C GLY A 86 -12.65 -15.52 28.67
N ARG A 87 -13.81 -16.19 28.67
CA ARG A 87 -14.36 -16.82 27.45
C ARG A 87 -14.66 -15.80 26.36
N HIS A 88 -15.27 -14.67 26.70
CA HIS A 88 -15.57 -13.62 25.73
C HIS A 88 -14.30 -12.98 25.15
N ILE A 89 -13.28 -12.74 25.98
CA ILE A 89 -12.00 -12.19 25.54
C ILE A 89 -11.34 -13.15 24.54
N CYS A 90 -11.32 -14.45 24.83
CA CYS A 90 -10.76 -15.44 23.91
C CYS A 90 -11.53 -15.43 22.57
N GLU A 91 -12.86 -15.43 22.60
CA GLU A 91 -13.66 -15.46 21.38
C GLU A 91 -13.53 -14.18 20.55
N LEU A 92 -13.58 -13.01 21.18
CA LEU A 92 -13.37 -11.73 20.51
C LEU A 92 -11.97 -11.61 19.93
N THR A 93 -10.95 -12.13 20.62
CA THR A 93 -9.57 -12.16 20.10
C THR A 93 -9.49 -13.04 18.85
N ARG A 94 -10.08 -14.25 18.89
CA ARG A 94 -10.11 -15.19 17.76
C ARG A 94 -10.80 -14.58 16.53
N LEU A 95 -11.95 -13.95 16.72
CA LEU A 95 -12.69 -13.28 15.65
C LEU A 95 -11.93 -12.07 15.08
N ALA A 96 -11.32 -11.24 15.94
CA ALA A 96 -10.52 -10.10 15.51
C ALA A 96 -9.29 -10.54 14.69
N ALA A 97 -8.65 -11.65 15.08
CA ALA A 97 -7.54 -12.22 14.34
C ALA A 97 -7.95 -12.66 12.93
N GLN A 98 -9.05 -13.43 12.81
CA GLN A 98 -9.59 -13.90 11.52
C GLN A 98 -10.01 -12.76 10.60
N GLU A 99 -10.67 -11.73 11.14
CA GLU A 99 -11.04 -10.54 10.36
C GLU A 99 -9.81 -9.77 9.86
N SER A 100 -8.77 -9.69 10.70
CA SER A 100 -7.54 -8.99 10.34
C SER A 100 -6.78 -9.73 9.23
N GLU A 101 -6.75 -11.06 9.23
CA GLU A 101 -6.16 -11.84 8.14
C GLU A 101 -6.87 -11.58 6.81
N GLY A 102 -8.20 -11.73 6.78
CA GLY A 102 -8.97 -11.47 5.57
C GLY A 102 -8.88 -10.02 5.07
N GLN A 103 -8.58 -9.06 5.95
CA GLN A 103 -8.30 -7.67 5.57
C GLN A 103 -6.86 -7.48 5.08
N SER A 104 -5.88 -8.15 5.68
CA SER A 104 -4.49 -8.13 5.22
C SER A 104 -4.39 -8.71 3.81
N GLU A 105 -4.96 -9.89 3.55
CA GLU A 105 -4.95 -10.51 2.22
C GLU A 105 -5.59 -9.61 1.15
N LYS A 106 -6.74 -9.01 1.47
CA LYS A 106 -7.39 -8.04 0.57
C LYS A 106 -6.54 -6.78 0.37
N GLN A 107 -5.84 -6.33 1.42
CA GLN A 107 -4.94 -5.19 1.39
C GLN A 107 -3.68 -5.47 0.56
N ASP A 108 -3.16 -6.68 0.63
CA ASP A 108 -2.00 -7.11 -0.13
C ASP A 108 -2.35 -7.30 -1.62
N LEU A 109 -3.54 -7.86 -1.91
CA LEU A 109 -3.97 -8.11 -3.29
C LEU A 109 -4.10 -6.85 -4.14
N TRP A 110 -4.69 -5.76 -3.62
CA TRP A 110 -4.78 -4.53 -4.41
C TRP A 110 -3.42 -3.86 -4.61
N GLN A 111 -2.49 -3.99 -3.66
CA GLN A 111 -1.13 -3.48 -3.80
C GLN A 111 -0.35 -4.26 -4.85
N ILE A 112 -0.47 -5.59 -4.88
CA ILE A 112 0.12 -6.44 -5.92
C ILE A 112 -0.41 -6.03 -7.31
N ARG A 113 -1.73 -5.87 -7.45
CA ARG A 113 -2.34 -5.46 -8.72
C ARG A 113 -1.93 -4.06 -9.15
N LEU A 114 -1.80 -3.12 -8.21
CA LEU A 114 -1.25 -1.80 -8.48
C LEU A 114 0.19 -1.89 -8.97
N ALA A 115 1.04 -2.66 -8.29
CA ALA A 115 2.44 -2.84 -8.67
C ALA A 115 2.56 -3.43 -10.09
N VAL A 116 1.75 -4.44 -10.42
CA VAL A 116 1.66 -5.00 -11.77
C VAL A 116 1.22 -3.93 -12.77
N ALA A 117 0.19 -3.14 -12.47
CA ALA A 117 -0.27 -2.08 -13.38
C ALA A 117 0.80 -1.02 -13.66
N LEU A 118 1.50 -0.58 -12.61
CA LEU A 118 2.61 0.37 -12.72
C LEU A 118 3.77 -0.20 -13.53
N GLN A 119 4.07 -1.49 -13.34
CA GLN A 119 5.09 -2.18 -14.13
C GLN A 119 4.69 -2.27 -15.60
N THR A 120 3.43 -2.62 -15.91
CA THR A 120 2.92 -2.63 -17.29
C THR A 120 3.06 -1.26 -17.95
N ILE A 121 2.74 -0.17 -17.23
CA ILE A 121 2.96 1.20 -17.73
C ILE A 121 4.43 1.43 -18.05
N ASN A 122 5.35 1.10 -17.14
CA ASN A 122 6.78 1.33 -17.35
C ASN A 122 7.37 0.50 -18.50
N GLN A 123 6.83 -0.68 -18.77
CA GLN A 123 7.32 -1.58 -19.80
C GLN A 123 6.74 -1.31 -21.19
N ARG A 124 5.53 -0.75 -21.26
CA ARG A 124 4.76 -0.59 -22.50
C ARG A 124 4.29 0.84 -22.73
N TYR A 125 4.95 1.82 -22.14
CA TYR A 125 4.54 3.23 -22.29
C TYR A 125 4.54 3.68 -23.76
N ASP A 126 5.40 3.09 -24.58
CA ASP A 126 5.56 3.32 -26.02
C ASP A 126 4.41 2.76 -26.87
N ASP A 127 3.61 1.84 -26.34
CA ASP A 127 2.42 1.32 -27.01
C ASP A 127 1.31 2.40 -27.08
N PRO A 128 0.94 2.90 -28.26
CA PRO A 128 -0.05 3.96 -28.42
C PRO A 128 -1.48 3.54 -28.04
N TYR A 129 -1.73 2.23 -27.92
CA TYR A 129 -3.01 1.66 -27.51
C TYR A 129 -3.06 1.29 -26.03
N LEU A 130 -1.95 1.42 -25.29
CA LEU A 130 -1.94 1.20 -23.84
C LEU A 130 -2.91 2.16 -23.15
N ASN A 131 -3.91 1.59 -22.51
CA ASN A 131 -4.93 2.31 -21.76
C ASN A 131 -5.42 1.47 -20.56
N GLU A 132 -6.15 2.12 -19.66
CA GLU A 132 -6.61 1.47 -18.43
C GLU A 132 -7.47 0.22 -18.68
N ARG A 133 -8.29 0.22 -19.74
CA ARG A 133 -9.11 -0.94 -20.13
C ARG A 133 -8.25 -2.12 -20.58
N SER A 134 -7.19 -1.87 -21.37
CA SER A 134 -6.28 -2.93 -21.81
C SER A 134 -5.54 -3.58 -20.63
N VAL A 135 -5.03 -2.78 -19.68
CA VAL A 135 -4.33 -3.29 -18.49
C VAL A 135 -5.28 -4.05 -17.56
N ALA A 136 -6.52 -3.56 -17.39
CA ALA A 136 -7.52 -4.25 -16.60
C ALA A 136 -7.86 -5.63 -17.18
N ALA A 137 -8.03 -5.72 -18.50
CA ALA A 137 -8.31 -6.97 -19.20
C ALA A 137 -7.16 -7.98 -19.03
N GLU A 138 -5.91 -7.54 -19.16
CA GLU A 138 -4.72 -8.39 -18.97
C GLU A 138 -4.59 -8.91 -17.53
N GLN A 139 -5.01 -8.12 -16.54
CA GLN A 139 -5.02 -8.53 -15.13
C GLN A 139 -6.25 -9.36 -14.71
N GLY A 140 -7.19 -9.61 -15.64
CA GLY A 140 -8.43 -10.32 -15.38
C GLY A 140 -9.39 -9.58 -14.44
N VAL A 141 -9.37 -8.24 -14.47
CA VAL A 141 -10.24 -7.40 -13.62
C VAL A 141 -11.05 -6.42 -14.44
N SER A 142 -12.14 -5.90 -13.85
CA SER A 142 -12.89 -4.81 -14.49
C SER A 142 -12.08 -3.50 -14.49
N THR A 143 -12.27 -2.67 -15.50
CA THR A 143 -11.67 -1.32 -15.57
C THR A 143 -12.02 -0.49 -14.32
N ARG A 144 -13.28 -0.59 -13.85
CA ARG A 144 -13.75 0.12 -12.65
C ARG A 144 -13.00 -0.32 -11.39
N TYR A 145 -12.60 -1.59 -11.28
CA TYR A 145 -11.80 -2.05 -10.16
C TYR A 145 -10.38 -1.49 -10.21
N LEU A 146 -9.75 -1.48 -11.40
CA LEU A 146 -8.43 -0.88 -11.57
C LEU A 146 -8.43 0.63 -11.24
N GLN A 147 -9.47 1.36 -11.66
CA GLN A 147 -9.67 2.77 -11.29
C GLN A 147 -9.67 2.96 -9.76
N LYS A 148 -10.46 2.15 -9.05
CA LYS A 148 -10.50 2.20 -7.58
C LYS A 148 -9.15 1.88 -6.93
N ILE A 149 -8.37 0.98 -7.52
CA ILE A 149 -7.01 0.66 -7.03
C ILE A 149 -6.11 1.90 -7.15
N PHE A 150 -6.11 2.58 -8.29
CA PHE A 150 -5.34 3.81 -8.49
C PHE A 150 -5.83 4.95 -7.56
N GLU A 151 -7.14 5.15 -7.45
CA GLU A 151 -7.74 6.14 -6.54
C GLU A 151 -7.34 5.89 -5.08
N ARG A 152 -7.36 4.62 -4.64
CA ARG A 152 -6.93 4.23 -3.30
C ARG A 152 -5.45 4.54 -3.03
N ALA A 153 -4.62 4.51 -4.06
CA ALA A 153 -3.22 4.90 -4.00
C ALA A 153 -2.99 6.41 -4.14
N GLY A 154 -4.04 7.21 -4.35
CA GLY A 154 -3.92 8.65 -4.63
C GLY A 154 -3.37 8.95 -6.03
N LEU A 155 -3.46 8.00 -6.96
CA LEU A 155 -2.92 8.09 -8.32
C LEU A 155 -4.04 8.11 -9.37
N LYS A 156 -3.70 8.52 -10.58
CA LYS A 156 -4.53 8.34 -11.78
C LYS A 156 -3.73 7.61 -12.84
N PHE A 157 -4.33 6.60 -13.48
CA PHE A 157 -3.68 5.80 -14.52
C PHE A 157 -3.14 6.69 -15.65
N THR A 158 -3.97 7.60 -16.16
CA THR A 158 -3.61 8.50 -17.28
C THR A 158 -2.46 9.41 -16.94
N ASP A 159 -2.46 9.96 -15.72
CA ASP A 159 -1.42 10.89 -15.26
C ASP A 159 -0.10 10.12 -15.15
N ARG A 160 -0.12 8.91 -14.58
CA ARG A 160 1.07 8.08 -14.49
C ARG A 160 1.63 7.66 -15.84
N LEU A 161 0.77 7.31 -16.80
CA LEU A 161 1.18 7.01 -18.16
C LEU A 161 1.83 8.23 -18.82
N HIS A 162 1.22 9.41 -18.67
CA HIS A 162 1.80 10.65 -19.20
C HIS A 162 3.15 10.99 -18.58
N GLU A 163 3.31 10.87 -17.26
CA GLU A 163 4.59 11.07 -16.59
C GLU A 163 5.71 10.23 -17.20
N VAL A 164 5.46 8.93 -17.41
CA VAL A 164 6.47 8.01 -17.96
C VAL A 164 6.79 8.36 -19.41
N ARG A 165 5.77 8.62 -20.24
CA ARG A 165 5.97 9.01 -21.65
C ARG A 165 6.74 10.33 -21.78
N LEU A 166 6.36 11.33 -21.00
CA LEU A 166 6.99 12.65 -20.98
C LEU A 166 8.45 12.55 -20.52
N ALA A 167 8.74 11.77 -19.48
CA ALA A 167 10.09 11.53 -19.01
C ALA A 167 10.97 10.85 -20.08
N ALA A 168 10.41 9.91 -20.86
CA ALA A 168 11.12 9.31 -21.97
C ALA A 168 11.49 10.34 -23.05
N VAL A 169 10.55 11.21 -23.44
CA VAL A 169 10.82 12.29 -24.41
C VAL A 169 11.83 13.29 -23.85
N HIS A 170 11.69 13.70 -22.59
CA HIS A 170 12.60 14.65 -21.95
C HIS A 170 14.03 14.11 -21.91
N ARG A 171 14.24 12.83 -21.59
CA ARG A 171 15.56 12.19 -21.67
C ARG A 171 16.14 12.26 -23.08
N ASN A 172 15.34 11.95 -24.10
CA ASN A 172 15.79 12.03 -25.50
C ASN A 172 16.08 13.47 -25.95
N LEU A 173 15.42 14.49 -25.36
CA LEU A 173 15.71 15.89 -25.67
C LEU A 173 17.06 16.36 -25.13
N LEU A 174 17.54 15.75 -24.04
CA LEU A 174 18.81 16.07 -23.39
C LEU A 174 19.97 15.19 -23.87
N ASP A 175 19.68 14.11 -24.59
CA ASP A 175 20.69 13.20 -25.15
C ASP A 175 21.23 13.74 -26.49
N GLU A 176 22.53 14.05 -26.53
CA GLU A 176 23.22 14.53 -27.73
C GLU A 176 23.10 13.56 -28.91
N ARG A 177 23.04 12.24 -28.65
CA ARG A 177 22.89 11.21 -29.69
C ARG A 177 21.52 11.26 -30.37
N SER A 178 20.59 12.02 -29.81
CA SER A 178 19.23 12.19 -30.31
C SER A 178 19.01 13.55 -30.99
N SER A 179 20.08 14.32 -31.28
CA SER A 179 20.02 15.64 -31.92
C SER A 179 19.21 15.65 -33.22
N ASP A 180 19.34 14.58 -34.01
CA ASP A 180 18.77 14.49 -35.35
C ASP A 180 17.30 14.02 -35.33
N LYS A 181 16.81 13.51 -34.19
CA LYS A 181 15.43 13.05 -34.04
C LYS A 181 14.49 14.25 -33.89
N THR A 182 13.45 14.31 -34.70
CA THR A 182 12.41 15.35 -34.56
C THR A 182 11.62 15.16 -33.26
N ILE A 183 11.11 16.25 -32.68
CA ILE A 183 10.25 16.21 -31.48
C ILE A 183 9.01 15.34 -31.74
N LEU A 184 8.43 15.45 -32.95
CA LEU A 184 7.32 14.61 -33.38
C LEU A 184 7.69 13.13 -33.30
N ARG A 185 8.86 12.74 -33.84
CA ARG A 185 9.31 11.35 -33.80
C ARG A 185 9.50 10.85 -32.37
N MET A 186 10.10 11.66 -31.49
CA MET A 186 10.27 11.31 -30.08
C MET A 186 8.93 11.11 -29.36
N ALA A 187 7.93 11.95 -29.64
CA ALA A 187 6.59 11.81 -29.06
C ALA A 187 5.89 10.54 -29.56
N MET A 188 6.00 10.23 -30.86
CA MET A 188 5.45 9.00 -31.43
C MET A 188 6.13 7.75 -30.87
N ASP A 189 7.47 7.75 -30.74
CA ASP A 189 8.25 6.67 -30.11
C ASP A 189 7.90 6.50 -28.63
N ALA A 190 7.39 7.54 -27.97
CA ALA A 190 6.88 7.48 -26.60
C ALA A 190 5.37 7.13 -26.54
N GLY A 191 4.74 6.71 -27.64
CA GLY A 191 3.36 6.23 -27.66
C GLY A 191 2.29 7.32 -27.72
N TYR A 192 2.63 8.57 -28.04
CA TYR A 192 1.63 9.58 -28.36
C TYR A 192 1.07 9.37 -29.77
N ARG A 193 -0.26 9.44 -29.90
CA ARG A 193 -0.97 9.40 -31.20
C ARG A 193 -1.26 10.79 -31.77
N ASP A 194 -1.21 11.80 -30.91
CA ASP A 194 -1.51 13.19 -31.25
C ASP A 194 -0.49 14.11 -30.58
N ILE A 195 0.17 14.93 -31.40
CA ILE A 195 1.18 15.89 -30.97
C ILE A 195 0.57 17.03 -30.14
N SER A 196 -0.70 17.36 -30.35
CA SER A 196 -1.39 18.43 -29.62
C SER A 196 -1.58 18.05 -28.15
N SER A 197 -2.02 16.81 -27.91
CA SER A 197 -2.09 16.21 -26.57
C SER A 197 -0.72 16.19 -25.90
N PHE A 198 0.32 15.70 -26.60
CA PHE A 198 1.69 15.72 -26.10
C PHE A 198 2.13 17.11 -25.66
N ASN A 199 2.03 18.12 -26.54
CA ASN A 199 2.49 19.48 -26.25
C ASN A 199 1.78 20.08 -25.02
N ARG A 200 0.47 19.84 -24.89
CA ARG A 200 -0.32 20.30 -23.75
C ARG A 200 0.18 19.71 -22.43
N PHE A 201 0.39 18.39 -22.39
CA PHE A 201 0.88 17.72 -21.19
C PHE A 201 2.34 18.06 -20.89
N PHE A 202 3.18 18.16 -21.92
CA PHE A 202 4.58 18.50 -21.75
C PHE A 202 4.77 19.89 -21.15
N LEU A 203 4.08 20.90 -21.69
CA LEU A 203 4.12 22.26 -21.16
C LEU A 203 3.60 22.32 -19.71
N ARG A 204 2.54 21.56 -19.41
CA ARG A 204 1.98 21.50 -18.06
C ARG A 204 2.95 20.92 -17.03
N VAL A 205 3.74 19.91 -17.40
CA VAL A 205 4.65 19.21 -16.48
C VAL A 205 6.01 19.90 -16.38
N TYR A 206 6.56 20.38 -17.49
CA TYR A 206 7.91 20.94 -17.55
C TYR A 206 7.97 22.48 -17.59
N GLY A 207 6.85 23.17 -17.79
CA GLY A 207 6.79 24.64 -17.87
C GLY A 207 7.34 25.24 -19.16
N ASP A 208 8.14 24.50 -19.92
CA ASP A 208 8.70 24.88 -21.21
C ASP A 208 8.24 23.93 -22.32
N THR A 209 8.26 24.40 -23.56
CA THR A 209 8.02 23.56 -24.74
C THR A 209 9.22 22.65 -25.04
N PRO A 210 9.01 21.49 -25.67
CA PRO A 210 10.09 20.60 -26.09
C PRO A 210 11.17 21.29 -26.92
N SER A 211 10.78 22.21 -27.81
CA SER A 211 11.69 23.00 -28.64
C SER A 211 12.55 23.96 -27.82
N GLN A 212 11.99 24.59 -26.77
CA GLN A 212 12.74 25.46 -25.87
C GLN A 212 13.76 24.68 -25.06
N ILE A 213 13.38 23.51 -24.53
CA ILE A 213 14.31 22.64 -23.78
C ILE A 213 15.46 22.18 -24.69
N ARG A 214 15.15 21.73 -25.92
CA ARG A 214 16.18 21.31 -26.88
C ARG A 214 17.19 22.42 -27.20
N LYS A 215 16.72 23.67 -27.35
CA LYS A 215 17.59 24.81 -27.64
C LYS A 215 18.50 25.19 -26.47
N ARG A 216 18.10 24.93 -25.23
CA ARG A 216 18.93 25.20 -24.05
C ARG A 216 20.09 24.22 -23.90
N GLY A 217 19.98 23.01 -24.48
CA GLY A 217 20.97 21.94 -24.29
C GLY A 217 21.00 21.43 -22.83
N PRO A 218 21.76 20.36 -22.53
CA PRO A 218 22.05 20.01 -21.15
C PRO A 218 22.80 21.18 -20.49
N LEU A 219 22.33 21.62 -19.31
CA LEU A 219 23.02 22.65 -18.54
C LEU A 219 24.42 22.15 -18.19
N ASN A 220 25.45 22.68 -18.86
CA ASN A 220 26.83 22.53 -18.44
C ASN A 220 27.00 23.31 -17.13
N HIS A 221 26.98 22.60 -16.00
CA HIS A 221 27.55 23.04 -14.73
C HIS A 221 28.71 22.11 -14.36
#